data_AF-A0AAV7BR83-F1
#
_entry.id   AF-A0AAV7BR83-F1
#
_cell.length_a   1.000
_cell.length_b   1.000
_cell.length_c   1.000
_cell.angle_alpha   90.00
_cell.angle_beta   90.00
_cell.angle_gamma   90.00
#
_symmetry.space_group_name_H-M   'P 1'
#
loop_
_entity.id
_entity.type
_entity.pdbx_description
1 polymer ?
#
loop_
_entity_poly.entity_id
_entity_poly.type
_entity_poly.pdbx_seq_one_letter_code
_entity_poly.pdbx_strand_id
1 'polypeptide(L)'
;MSTCAHTFSVMSTQARHICFFLDYGALSMYSLGSAIAYSAYIFPDRWVNSTFHLWFVSWAVFNTIISTGMSCYSRFPEEARPRLSKVLRVTAFAYPYLFDSIPVFYRVFFCSGNDCTHNATITMHIWHSIFAFLTGFLFATHLPERLAPGRFDYVGHSHQLFHVFGVMGTYFQIEALMMDMNLRKTWLLAHGPVPTLSGTLGAFFSAMATSLLLIAVFSWSLYWKPKEQEKRK
;
A
#
# COMPACT_ATOMS: atom_id res chain seq x y z
N MET A 1 -8.76 6.82 6.85
CA MET A 1 -9.83 5.91 6.41
C MET A 1 -9.93 4.70 7.32
N SER A 2 -8.83 4.05 7.69
CA SER A 2 -8.85 2.90 8.61
C SER A 2 -9.58 3.11 9.94
N THR A 3 -9.30 4.20 10.67
CA THR A 3 -10.03 4.51 11.92
C THR A 3 -11.53 4.60 11.69
N CYS A 4 -11.97 5.34 10.66
CA CYS A 4 -13.39 5.46 10.31
C CYS A 4 -14.00 4.08 10.00
N ALA A 5 -13.26 3.24 9.27
CA ALA A 5 -13.75 1.94 8.89
C ALA A 5 -13.98 1.05 10.11
N HIS A 6 -13.04 1.05 11.06
CA HIS A 6 -13.20 0.32 12.31
C HIS A 6 -14.34 0.88 13.18
N THR A 7 -14.46 2.21 13.32
CA THR A 7 -15.51 2.85 14.11
C THR A 7 -16.92 2.58 13.58
N PHE A 8 -17.12 2.68 12.26
CA PHE A 8 -18.45 2.56 11.65
C PHE A 8 -18.80 1.15 11.16
N SER A 9 -17.87 0.19 11.27
CA SER A 9 -18.07 -1.21 10.84
C SER A 9 -19.23 -1.93 11.54
N VAL A 10 -19.65 -1.45 12.71
CA VAL A 10 -20.72 -2.05 13.52
C VAL A 10 -22.11 -1.49 13.20
N MET A 11 -22.21 -0.42 12.41
CA MET A 11 -23.50 0.25 12.15
C MET A 11 -24.43 -0.58 11.26
N SER A 12 -23.91 -1.18 10.19
CA SER A 12 -24.65 -2.07 9.30
C SER A 12 -23.69 -2.91 8.46
N THR A 13 -24.21 -3.98 7.86
CA THR A 13 -23.41 -4.80 6.94
C THR A 13 -22.95 -4.00 5.73
N GLN A 14 -23.80 -3.14 5.16
CA GLN A 14 -23.45 -2.27 4.04
C GLN A 14 -22.40 -1.24 4.42
N ALA A 15 -22.59 -0.55 5.55
CA ALA A 15 -21.63 0.44 6.06
C ALA A 15 -20.24 -0.20 6.25
N ARG A 16 -20.20 -1.42 6.80
CA ARG A 16 -18.97 -2.21 6.94
C ARG A 16 -18.26 -2.43 5.61
N HIS A 17 -18.97 -2.85 4.56
CA HIS A 17 -18.36 -3.07 3.25
C HIS A 17 -17.81 -1.78 2.64
N ILE A 18 -18.60 -0.71 2.64
CA ILE A 18 -18.21 0.60 2.08
C ILE A 18 -16.98 1.16 2.82
N CYS A 19 -17.01 1.10 4.14
CA CYS A 19 -15.91 1.51 5.00
C CYS A 19 -14.60 0.78 4.67
N PHE A 20 -14.65 -0.54 4.52
CA PHE A 20 -13.46 -1.32 4.17
C PHE A 20 -13.03 -1.11 2.71
N PHE A 21 -13.93 -0.82 1.78
CA PHE A 21 -13.55 -0.42 0.41
C PHE A 21 -12.76 0.89 0.41
N LEU A 22 -13.19 1.88 1.21
CA LEU A 22 -12.45 3.14 1.37
C LEU A 22 -11.10 2.93 2.06
N ASP A 23 -11.03 2.03 3.04
CA ASP A 23 -9.77 1.70 3.71
C ASP A 23 -8.76 1.04 2.74
N TYR A 24 -9.22 0.05 1.98
CA TYR A 24 -8.38 -0.62 0.99
C TYR A 24 -7.96 0.30 -0.14
N GLY A 25 -8.86 1.15 -0.63
CA GLY A 25 -8.54 2.17 -1.62
C GLY A 25 -7.49 3.15 -1.10
N ALA A 26 -7.58 3.57 0.17
CA ALA A 26 -6.58 4.45 0.78
C ALA A 26 -5.21 3.77 0.87
N LEU A 27 -5.14 2.47 1.17
CA LEU A 27 -3.88 1.72 1.18
C LEU A 27 -3.25 1.61 -0.22
N SER A 28 -4.06 1.38 -1.26
CA SER A 28 -3.58 1.41 -2.65
C SER A 28 -3.04 2.80 -3.03
N MET A 29 -3.74 3.87 -2.64
CA MET A 29 -3.29 5.25 -2.90
C MET A 29 -2.00 5.61 -2.14
N TYR A 30 -1.81 5.08 -0.93
CA TYR A 30 -0.56 5.22 -0.18
C TYR A 30 0.61 4.54 -0.92
N SER A 31 0.39 3.37 -1.52
CA SER A 31 1.38 2.70 -2.38
C SER A 31 1.78 3.61 -3.56
N LEU A 32 0.80 4.16 -4.28
CA LEU A 32 1.06 5.08 -5.39
C LEU A 32 1.85 6.32 -4.95
N GLY A 33 1.47 6.92 -3.82
CA GLY A 33 2.19 8.07 -3.27
C GLY A 33 3.65 7.73 -2.97
N SER A 34 3.88 6.55 -2.41
CA SER A 34 5.23 6.01 -2.16
C SER A 34 6.00 5.83 -3.48
N ALA A 35 5.39 5.23 -4.50
CA ALA A 35 6.00 5.04 -5.81
C ALA A 35 6.40 6.36 -6.48
N ILE A 36 5.51 7.36 -6.49
CA ILE A 36 5.82 8.69 -7.05
C ILE A 36 7.02 9.31 -6.32
N ALA A 37 7.00 9.26 -4.98
CA ALA A 37 8.06 9.84 -4.18
C ALA A 37 9.40 9.08 -4.32
N TYR A 38 9.35 7.75 -4.46
CA TYR A 38 10.53 6.92 -4.72
C TYR A 38 11.11 7.16 -6.11
N SER A 39 10.25 7.34 -7.11
CA SER A 39 10.68 7.76 -8.46
C SER A 39 11.42 9.09 -8.43
N ALA A 40 10.92 10.06 -7.66
CA ALA A 40 11.50 11.39 -7.60
C ALA A 40 12.83 11.45 -6.84
N TYR A 41 12.96 10.75 -5.71
CA TYR A 41 14.05 10.99 -4.76
C TYR A 41 14.96 9.78 -4.51
N ILE A 42 14.49 8.56 -4.78
CA ILE A 42 15.14 7.34 -4.31
C ILE A 42 15.74 6.52 -5.44
N PHE A 43 15.25 6.68 -6.68
CA PHE A 43 15.73 5.91 -7.83
C PHE A 43 17.26 5.87 -7.92
N PRO A 44 17.89 4.70 -8.13
CA PRO A 44 19.35 4.58 -8.22
C PRO A 44 19.92 5.42 -9.36
N ASP A 45 21.09 6.04 -9.15
CA ASP A 45 21.70 6.96 -10.12
C ASP A 45 21.82 6.36 -11.53
N ARG A 46 22.21 5.08 -11.61
CA ARG A 46 22.37 4.33 -12.87
C ARG A 46 21.06 4.06 -13.61
N TRP A 47 19.92 4.16 -12.91
CA TRP A 47 18.60 3.90 -13.47
C TRP A 47 17.82 5.19 -13.73
N VAL A 48 18.33 6.34 -13.28
CA VAL A 48 17.72 7.63 -13.62
C VAL A 48 17.73 7.80 -15.15
N ASN A 49 16.63 8.32 -15.70
CA ASN A 49 16.35 8.40 -17.14
C ASN A 49 16.35 7.07 -17.93
N SER A 50 16.42 5.91 -17.27
CA SER A 50 16.23 4.63 -17.95
C SER A 50 14.77 4.40 -18.37
N THR A 51 14.54 3.46 -19.28
CA THR A 51 13.17 3.04 -19.68
C THR A 51 12.35 2.58 -18.47
N PHE A 52 12.98 1.88 -17.52
CA PHE A 52 12.28 1.44 -16.31
C PHE A 52 11.79 2.64 -15.49
N HIS A 53 12.64 3.65 -15.29
CA HIS A 53 12.26 4.86 -14.55
C HIS A 53 11.09 5.62 -15.21
N LEU A 54 11.13 5.77 -16.54
CA LEU A 54 10.07 6.49 -17.28
C LEU A 54 8.70 5.82 -17.16
N TRP A 55 8.64 4.49 -17.13
CA TRP A 55 7.39 3.73 -17.03
C TRP A 55 6.98 3.39 -15.60
N PHE A 56 7.85 3.62 -14.62
CA PHE A 56 7.66 3.19 -13.23
C PHE A 56 6.35 3.72 -12.62
N VAL A 57 6.09 5.03 -12.72
CA VAL A 57 4.87 5.63 -12.17
C VAL A 57 3.61 5.14 -12.90
N SER A 58 3.67 4.98 -14.22
CA SER A 58 2.53 4.45 -15.01
C SER A 58 2.17 3.03 -14.57
N TRP A 59 3.17 2.18 -14.33
CA TRP A 59 2.96 0.84 -13.76
C TRP A 59 2.43 0.89 -12.33
N ALA A 60 2.91 1.82 -11.49
CA ALA A 60 2.38 2.02 -10.14
C ALA A 60 0.90 2.44 -10.16
N VAL A 61 0.48 3.31 -11.09
CA VAL A 61 -0.93 3.68 -11.30
C VAL A 61 -1.76 2.46 -11.68
N PHE A 62 -1.28 1.67 -12.64
CA PHE A 62 -1.95 0.43 -13.04
C PHE A 62 -2.10 -0.56 -11.87
N ASN A 63 -1.02 -0.78 -11.12
CA ASN A 63 -1.02 -1.62 -9.93
C ASN A 63 -2.02 -1.12 -8.89
N THR A 64 -2.12 0.20 -8.69
CA THR A 64 -3.05 0.83 -7.75
C THR A 64 -4.51 0.54 -8.11
N ILE A 65 -4.87 0.70 -9.39
CA ILE A 65 -6.22 0.45 -9.89
C ILE A 65 -6.60 -1.03 -9.71
N ILE A 66 -5.70 -1.95 -10.11
CA ILE A 66 -5.92 -3.39 -9.95
C ILE A 66 -6.04 -3.76 -8.48
N SER A 67 -5.18 -3.22 -7.62
CA SER A 67 -5.15 -3.54 -6.19
C SER A 67 -6.41 -3.06 -5.48
N THR A 68 -6.91 -1.86 -5.82
CA THR A 68 -8.22 -1.38 -5.36
C THR A 68 -9.34 -2.30 -5.84
N GLY A 69 -9.34 -2.72 -7.11
CA GLY A 69 -10.33 -3.66 -7.65
C GLY A 69 -10.32 -5.02 -6.95
N MET A 70 -9.14 -5.64 -6.79
CA MET A 70 -8.97 -6.94 -6.14
C MET A 70 -9.34 -6.91 -4.66
N SER A 71 -8.95 -5.86 -3.94
CA SER A 71 -9.26 -5.70 -2.52
C SER A 71 -10.75 -5.46 -2.27
N CYS A 72 -11.42 -4.63 -3.09
CA CYS A 72 -12.87 -4.49 -3.08
C CYS A 72 -13.57 -5.81 -3.41
N TYR A 73 -13.16 -6.49 -4.48
CA TYR A 73 -13.72 -7.78 -4.86
C TYR A 73 -13.56 -8.84 -3.76
N SER A 74 -12.45 -8.82 -3.01
CA SER A 74 -12.16 -9.78 -1.94
C SER A 74 -13.26 -9.87 -0.87
N ARG A 75 -14.11 -8.85 -0.71
CA ARG A 75 -15.17 -8.83 0.30
C ARG A 75 -16.44 -9.58 -0.12
N PHE A 76 -16.67 -9.81 -1.42
CA PHE A 76 -17.86 -10.52 -1.88
C PHE A 76 -17.82 -12.03 -1.64
N PRO A 77 -16.71 -12.74 -1.92
CA PRO A 77 -16.61 -14.17 -1.65
C PRO A 77 -16.15 -14.48 -0.22
N GLU A 78 -16.01 -13.51 0.68
CA GLU A 78 -15.38 -13.70 2.00
C GLU A 78 -16.09 -14.72 2.88
N GLU A 79 -17.42 -14.74 2.84
CA GLU A 79 -18.23 -15.71 3.59
C GLU A 79 -18.11 -17.13 2.99
N ALA A 80 -18.19 -17.24 1.66
CA ALA A 80 -18.22 -18.53 0.97
C ALA A 80 -16.82 -19.15 0.77
N ARG A 81 -15.80 -18.31 0.60
CA ARG A 81 -14.41 -18.68 0.23
C ARG A 81 -13.40 -17.77 0.95
N PRO A 82 -13.27 -17.86 2.29
CA PRO A 82 -12.42 -16.97 3.08
C PRO A 82 -10.94 -17.04 2.68
N ARG A 83 -10.45 -18.22 2.26
CA ARG A 83 -9.07 -18.39 1.78
C ARG A 83 -8.80 -17.59 0.50
N LEU A 84 -9.74 -17.58 -0.44
CA LEU A 84 -9.61 -16.83 -1.68
C LEU A 84 -9.58 -15.32 -1.41
N SER A 85 -10.50 -14.83 -0.58
CA SER A 85 -10.54 -13.43 -0.14
C SER A 85 -9.24 -13.00 0.51
N LYS A 86 -8.68 -13.84 1.38
CA LYS A 86 -7.39 -13.60 2.00
C LYS A 86 -6.25 -13.52 0.99
N VAL A 87 -6.15 -14.48 0.07
CA VAL A 87 -5.13 -14.47 -0.99
C VAL A 87 -5.25 -13.22 -1.85
N LEU A 88 -6.46 -12.89 -2.31
CA LEU A 88 -6.71 -11.68 -3.10
C LEU A 88 -6.24 -10.41 -2.37
N ARG A 89 -6.55 -10.28 -1.08
CA ARG A 89 -6.21 -9.10 -0.30
C ARG A 89 -4.72 -9.01 0.01
N VAL A 90 -4.08 -10.12 0.39
CA VAL A 90 -2.62 -10.17 0.60
C VAL A 90 -1.89 -9.84 -0.69
N THR A 91 -2.26 -10.47 -1.81
CA THR A 91 -1.62 -10.22 -3.11
C THR A 91 -1.84 -8.78 -3.57
N ALA A 92 -3.04 -8.21 -3.38
CA ALA A 92 -3.35 -6.83 -3.73
C ALA A 92 -2.47 -5.79 -3.02
N PHE A 93 -1.88 -6.11 -1.87
CA PHE A 93 -1.00 -5.15 -1.16
C PHE A 93 0.47 -5.54 -1.19
N ALA A 94 0.77 -6.84 -1.15
CA ALA A 94 2.15 -7.32 -1.19
C ALA A 94 2.80 -7.08 -2.56
N TYR A 95 2.09 -7.29 -3.66
CA TYR A 95 2.66 -7.11 -4.99
C TYR A 95 3.01 -5.63 -5.29
N PRO A 96 2.11 -4.64 -5.11
CA PRO A 96 2.47 -3.23 -5.28
C PRO A 96 3.61 -2.81 -4.37
N TYR A 97 3.60 -3.23 -3.10
CA TYR A 97 4.69 -2.92 -2.17
C TYR A 97 6.05 -3.43 -2.70
N LEU A 98 6.12 -4.69 -3.16
CA LEU A 98 7.35 -5.26 -3.69
C LEU A 98 7.81 -4.53 -4.96
N PHE A 99 6.88 -4.21 -5.87
CA PHE A 99 7.18 -3.45 -7.08
C PHE A 99 7.69 -2.04 -6.77
N ASP A 100 6.98 -1.31 -5.91
CA ASP A 100 7.33 0.06 -5.51
C ASP A 100 8.69 0.08 -4.79
N SER A 101 9.00 -0.97 -4.03
CA SER A 101 10.25 -1.09 -3.26
C SER A 101 11.45 -1.56 -4.08
N ILE A 102 11.31 -1.88 -5.38
CA ILE A 102 12.44 -2.29 -6.23
C ILE A 102 13.64 -1.30 -6.16
N PRO A 103 13.45 0.02 -6.29
CA PRO A 103 14.54 0.99 -6.18
C PRO A 103 15.20 1.01 -4.80
N VAL A 104 14.40 0.84 -3.73
CA VAL A 104 14.88 0.79 -2.35
C VAL A 104 15.72 -0.47 -2.14
N PHE A 105 15.20 -1.64 -2.52
CA PHE A 105 15.93 -2.91 -2.41
C PHE A 105 17.20 -2.90 -3.24
N TYR A 106 17.19 -2.31 -4.44
CA TYR A 106 18.41 -2.15 -5.21
C TYR A 106 19.47 -1.37 -4.44
N ARG A 107 19.09 -0.25 -3.80
CA ARG A 107 20.00 0.55 -2.99
C ARG A 107 20.46 -0.15 -1.72
N VAL A 108 19.61 -0.94 -1.07
CA VAL A 108 19.98 -1.66 0.16
C VAL A 108 20.93 -2.83 -0.14
N PHE A 109 20.69 -3.59 -1.22
CA PHE A 109 21.43 -4.84 -1.48
C PHE A 109 22.59 -4.70 -2.45
N PHE A 110 22.51 -3.82 -3.45
CA PHE A 110 23.46 -3.79 -4.58
C PHE A 110 24.30 -2.51 -4.65
N CYS A 111 23.95 -1.49 -3.88
CA CYS A 111 24.73 -0.26 -3.83
C CYS A 111 25.92 -0.47 -2.90
N SER A 112 27.10 -0.70 -3.47
CA SER A 112 28.37 -0.83 -2.75
C SER A 112 29.44 -0.01 -3.46
N GLY A 113 30.28 0.71 -2.70
CA GLY A 113 31.38 1.55 -3.21
C GLY A 113 31.14 3.07 -3.14
N ASN A 114 32.02 3.85 -3.79
CA ASN A 114 32.05 5.32 -3.72
C ASN A 114 30.82 6.01 -4.35
N ASP A 115 30.09 5.32 -5.23
CA ASP A 115 28.84 5.81 -5.84
C ASP A 115 27.65 5.75 -4.85
N CYS A 116 27.84 5.11 -3.70
CA CYS A 116 26.82 4.93 -2.69
C CYS A 116 27.08 5.86 -1.51
N THR A 117 26.18 6.81 -1.27
CA THR A 117 26.14 7.57 -0.01
C THR A 117 25.71 6.61 1.11
N HIS A 118 26.64 5.79 1.59
CA HIS A 118 26.50 4.94 2.77
C HIS A 118 26.31 5.84 4.00
N ASN A 119 25.07 6.28 4.19
CA ASN A 119 24.66 7.21 5.22
C ASN A 119 23.51 6.61 6.06
N ALA A 120 23.12 7.34 7.10
CA ALA A 120 21.94 7.05 7.93
C ALA A 120 20.68 6.69 7.11
N THR A 121 20.53 7.22 5.89
CA THR A 121 19.41 6.93 4.98
C THR A 121 19.23 5.43 4.69
N ILE A 122 20.29 4.67 4.39
CA ILE A 122 20.18 3.23 4.11
C ILE A 122 19.69 2.49 5.35
N THR A 123 20.15 2.91 6.54
CA THR A 123 19.69 2.35 7.81
C THR A 123 18.20 2.59 8.02
N MET A 124 17.70 3.78 7.68
CA MET A 124 16.27 4.07 7.73
C MET A 124 15.45 3.22 6.74
N HIS A 125 15.98 3.00 5.53
CA HIS A 125 15.35 2.10 4.53
C HIS A 125 15.29 0.64 5.00
N ILE A 126 16.32 0.16 5.71
CA ILE A 126 16.32 -1.17 6.32
C ILE A 126 15.24 -1.25 7.41
N TRP A 127 15.15 -0.26 8.30
CA TRP A 127 14.10 -0.22 9.32
C TRP A 127 12.70 -0.18 8.70
N HIS A 128 12.48 0.67 7.71
CA HIS A 128 11.23 0.70 6.95
C HIS A 128 10.89 -0.70 6.39
N SER A 129 11.85 -1.38 5.77
CA SER A 129 11.66 -2.72 5.19
C SER A 129 11.33 -3.77 6.24
N ILE A 130 11.98 -3.73 7.42
CA ILE A 130 11.69 -4.62 8.55
C ILE A 130 10.25 -4.39 9.05
N PHE A 131 9.86 -3.14 9.29
CA PHE A 131 8.52 -2.82 9.78
C PHE A 131 7.42 -3.14 8.75
N ALA A 132 7.67 -2.92 7.46
CA ALA A 132 6.76 -3.32 6.40
C ALA A 132 6.61 -4.85 6.32
N PHE A 133 7.71 -5.61 6.44
CA PHE A 133 7.66 -7.06 6.53
C PHE A 133 6.85 -7.53 7.74
N LEU A 134 7.11 -6.98 8.94
CA LEU A 134 6.36 -7.31 10.15
C LEU A 134 4.86 -7.02 10.01
N THR A 135 4.53 -5.89 9.39
CA THR A 135 3.15 -5.50 9.07
C THR A 135 2.48 -6.58 8.20
N GLY A 136 3.08 -6.94 7.07
CA GLY A 136 2.56 -7.99 6.19
C GLY A 136 2.49 -9.37 6.87
N PHE A 137 3.51 -9.71 7.66
CA PHE A 137 3.59 -10.98 8.40
C PHE A 137 2.44 -11.13 9.40
N LEU A 138 2.18 -10.11 10.23
CA LEU A 138 1.12 -10.13 11.24
C LEU A 138 -0.25 -10.25 10.56
N PHE A 139 -0.47 -9.47 9.51
CA PHE A 139 -1.70 -9.53 8.71
C PHE A 139 -1.94 -10.91 8.10
N ALA A 140 -0.88 -11.54 7.57
CA ALA A 140 -0.99 -12.85 6.93
C ALA A 140 -1.13 -14.00 7.95
N THR A 141 -0.51 -13.91 9.12
CA THR A 141 -0.41 -15.05 10.04
C THR A 141 -1.44 -15.05 11.17
N HIS A 142 -1.99 -13.88 11.55
CA HIS A 142 -2.84 -13.68 12.73
C HIS A 142 -2.18 -14.08 14.05
N LEU A 143 -0.87 -13.79 14.17
CA LEU A 143 -0.13 -13.97 15.42
C LEU A 143 -0.16 -12.67 16.23
N PRO A 144 -0.26 -12.74 17.57
CA PRO A 144 -0.17 -13.94 18.42
C PRO A 144 -1.50 -14.65 18.73
N GLU A 145 -2.66 -14.06 18.39
CA GLU A 145 -3.98 -14.55 18.80
C GLU A 145 -4.29 -15.97 18.32
N ARG A 146 -3.69 -16.40 17.21
CA ARG A 146 -3.79 -17.78 16.73
C ARG A 146 -3.13 -18.81 17.66
N LEU A 147 -2.10 -18.42 18.42
CA LEU A 147 -1.40 -19.31 19.35
C LEU A 147 -2.07 -19.36 20.72
N ALA A 148 -2.75 -18.29 21.13
CA ALA A 148 -3.48 -18.23 22.39
C ALA A 148 -4.84 -17.56 22.22
N PRO A 149 -5.85 -18.29 21.70
CA PRO A 149 -7.21 -17.77 21.55
C PRO A 149 -7.78 -17.29 22.89
N GLY A 150 -8.48 -16.15 22.90
CA GLY A 150 -9.06 -15.56 24.11
C GLY A 150 -8.10 -14.71 24.95
N ARG A 151 -6.80 -14.68 24.65
CA ARG A 151 -5.80 -13.89 25.42
C ARG A 151 -5.57 -12.49 24.85
N PHE A 152 -5.85 -12.31 23.57
CA PHE A 152 -5.54 -11.08 22.83
C PHE A 152 -6.80 -10.37 22.32
N ASP A 153 -7.96 -10.65 22.91
CA ASP A 153 -9.26 -10.18 22.40
C ASP A 153 -9.39 -8.64 22.41
N TYR A 154 -8.74 -7.96 23.36
CA TYR A 154 -8.79 -6.50 23.51
C TYR A 154 -7.47 -5.79 23.18
N VAL A 155 -6.33 -6.39 23.52
CA VAL A 155 -5.01 -5.77 23.37
C VAL A 155 -4.02 -6.77 22.78
N GLY A 156 -3.25 -6.30 21.79
CA GLY A 156 -2.09 -7.04 21.26
C GLY A 156 -2.44 -8.10 20.22
N HIS A 157 -3.67 -8.15 19.70
CA HIS A 157 -3.98 -8.98 18.54
C HIS A 157 -3.27 -8.45 17.28
N SER A 158 -3.04 -9.34 16.31
CA SER A 158 -2.27 -9.08 15.09
C SER A 158 -2.69 -7.81 14.36
N HIS A 159 -4.00 -7.55 14.26
CA HIS A 159 -4.50 -6.37 13.55
C HIS A 159 -4.18 -5.05 14.26
N GLN A 160 -4.08 -5.03 15.60
CA GLN A 160 -3.62 -3.85 16.33
C GLN A 160 -2.12 -3.64 16.11
N LEU A 161 -1.34 -4.72 16.20
CA LEU A 161 0.10 -4.69 15.96
C LEU A 161 0.42 -4.31 14.50
N PHE A 162 -0.38 -4.79 13.53
CA PHE A 162 -0.33 -4.41 12.13
C PHE A 162 -0.39 -2.89 11.96
N HIS A 163 -1.34 -2.22 12.63
CA HIS A 163 -1.44 -0.76 12.58
C HIS A 163 -0.24 -0.07 13.20
N VAL A 164 0.22 -0.55 14.37
CA VAL A 164 1.41 0.02 15.04
C VAL A 164 2.64 -0.07 14.14
N PHE A 165 2.95 -1.26 13.63
CA PHE A 165 4.11 -1.45 12.77
C PHE A 165 3.95 -0.78 11.40
N GLY A 166 2.73 -0.66 10.87
CA GLY A 166 2.46 0.10 9.64
C GLY A 166 2.76 1.59 9.81
N VAL A 167 2.36 2.19 10.94
CA VAL A 167 2.66 3.59 11.27
C VAL A 167 4.17 3.78 11.47
N MET A 168 4.83 2.91 12.24
CA MET A 168 6.28 2.97 12.41
C MET A 168 7.03 2.81 11.09
N GLY A 169 6.61 1.88 10.24
CA GLY A 169 7.15 1.69 8.90
C GLY A 169 7.01 2.94 8.04
N THR A 170 5.85 3.61 8.08
CA THR A 170 5.60 4.87 7.37
C THR A 170 6.45 6.01 7.93
N TYR A 171 6.67 6.08 9.24
CA TYR A 171 7.55 7.06 9.85
C TYR A 171 8.99 6.94 9.30
N PHE A 172 9.58 5.74 9.36
CA PHE A 172 10.91 5.50 8.81
C PHE A 172 10.99 5.74 7.31
N GLN A 173 9.92 5.43 6.58
CA GLN A 173 9.81 5.71 5.15
C GLN A 173 9.96 7.21 4.85
N ILE A 174 9.17 8.03 5.54
CA ILE A 174 9.13 9.49 5.30
C ILE A 174 10.45 10.12 5.73
N GLU A 175 11.01 9.71 6.88
CA GLU A 175 12.34 10.16 7.31
C GLU A 175 13.42 9.82 6.27
N ALA A 176 13.46 8.58 5.80
CA ALA A 176 14.42 8.16 4.77
C ALA A 176 14.23 8.96 3.48
N LEU A 177 12.99 9.22 3.08
CA LEU A 177 12.66 9.99 1.89
C LEU A 177 13.09 11.46 2.00
N MET A 178 12.85 12.10 3.15
CA MET A 178 13.30 13.47 3.39
C MET A 178 14.82 13.57 3.40
N MET A 179 15.52 12.58 3.99
CA MET A 179 16.97 12.51 3.95
C MET A 179 17.48 12.36 2.51
N ASP A 180 16.90 11.46 1.72
CA ASP A 180 17.25 11.28 0.31
C ASP A 180 17.00 12.55 -0.51
N MET A 181 15.84 13.18 -0.34
CA MET A 181 15.50 14.43 -1.02
C MET A 181 16.53 15.53 -0.72
N ASN A 182 16.96 15.68 0.54
CA ASN A 182 17.91 16.71 0.93
C ASN A 182 19.34 16.40 0.47
N LEU A 183 19.82 15.18 0.70
CA LEU A 183 21.19 14.78 0.36
C LEU A 183 21.43 14.74 -1.15
N ARG A 184 20.40 14.35 -1.93
CA ARG A 184 20.53 14.18 -3.38
C ARG A 184 20.00 15.36 -4.18
N LYS A 185 19.55 16.44 -3.52
CA LYS A 185 18.91 17.60 -4.15
C LYS A 185 19.71 18.15 -5.33
N THR A 186 20.99 18.46 -5.12
CA THR A 186 21.85 19.07 -6.15
C THR A 186 22.06 18.13 -7.34
N TRP A 187 22.30 16.84 -7.07
CA TRP A 187 22.50 15.84 -8.10
C TRP A 187 21.22 15.59 -8.92
N LEU A 188 20.06 15.47 -8.25
CA LEU A 188 18.76 15.26 -8.89
C LEU A 188 18.32 16.48 -9.73
N LEU A 189 18.63 17.70 -9.30
CA LEU A 189 18.36 18.90 -10.11
C LEU A 189 19.21 18.94 -11.40
N ALA A 190 20.40 18.33 -11.38
CA ALA A 190 21.28 18.31 -12.54
C ALA A 190 21.03 17.12 -13.50
N HIS A 191 20.60 15.96 -12.98
CA HIS A 191 20.51 14.71 -13.75
C HIS A 191 19.12 14.07 -13.78
N GLY A 192 18.22 14.49 -12.88
CA GLY A 192 16.88 13.92 -12.76
C GLY A 192 15.95 14.36 -13.89
N PRO A 193 14.92 13.55 -14.21
CA PRO A 193 13.91 13.93 -15.18
C PRO A 193 13.10 15.12 -14.65
N VAL A 194 12.70 16.02 -15.55
CA VAL A 194 11.81 17.13 -15.21
C VAL A 194 10.46 16.55 -14.74
N PRO A 195 9.95 16.94 -13.56
CA PRO A 195 8.66 16.48 -13.09
C PRO A 195 7.56 16.80 -14.10
N THR A 196 6.88 15.77 -14.60
CA THR A 196 5.74 15.92 -15.50
C THR A 196 4.44 15.84 -14.72
N LEU A 197 3.39 16.49 -15.23
CA LEU A 197 2.06 16.38 -14.64
C LEU A 197 1.60 14.92 -14.61
N SER A 198 1.83 14.17 -15.71
CA SER A 198 1.45 12.77 -15.83
C SER A 198 2.22 11.84 -14.88
N GLY A 199 3.44 12.18 -14.49
CA GLY A 199 4.26 11.40 -13.54
C GLY A 199 4.09 11.80 -12.07
N THR A 200 3.31 12.84 -11.76
CA THR A 200 3.14 13.36 -10.39
C THR A 200 1.67 13.56 -10.03
N LEU A 201 1.19 14.80 -10.00
CA LEU A 201 -0.17 15.15 -9.57
C LEU A 201 -1.22 14.55 -10.50
N GLY A 202 -0.98 14.53 -11.82
CA GLY A 202 -1.89 13.93 -12.79
C GLY A 202 -2.05 12.42 -12.57
N ALA A 203 -0.94 11.70 -12.35
CA ALA A 203 -1.00 10.28 -11.97
C ALA A 203 -1.79 10.08 -10.67
N PHE A 204 -1.51 10.87 -9.64
CA PHE A 204 -2.17 10.75 -8.35
C PHE A 204 -3.68 11.02 -8.44
N PHE A 205 -4.10 12.13 -9.04
CA PHE A 205 -5.52 12.49 -9.13
C PHE A 205 -6.29 11.60 -10.10
N SER A 206 -5.69 11.15 -11.20
CA SER A 206 -6.33 10.18 -12.11
C SER A 206 -6.54 8.84 -11.41
N ALA A 207 -5.52 8.30 -10.74
CA ALA A 207 -5.65 7.05 -9.98
C ALA A 207 -6.66 7.18 -8.83
N MET A 208 -6.70 8.33 -8.15
CA MET A 208 -7.69 8.62 -7.10
C MET A 208 -9.10 8.61 -7.67
N ALA A 209 -9.35 9.34 -8.76
CA ALA A 209 -10.65 9.39 -9.41
C ALA A 209 -11.12 8.01 -9.88
N THR A 210 -10.24 7.23 -10.53
CA THR A 210 -10.55 5.87 -10.96
C THR A 210 -10.80 4.94 -9.77
N SER A 211 -10.01 5.04 -8.70
CA SER A 211 -10.21 4.24 -7.49
C SER A 211 -11.54 4.55 -6.80
N LEU A 212 -11.89 5.83 -6.69
CA LEU A 212 -13.18 6.26 -6.15
C LEU A 212 -14.35 5.79 -7.02
N LEU A 213 -14.21 5.85 -8.35
CA LEU A 213 -15.21 5.30 -9.27
C LEU A 213 -15.38 3.79 -9.08
N LEU A 214 -14.29 3.03 -8.97
CA LEU A 214 -14.33 1.59 -8.69
C LEU A 214 -15.03 1.31 -7.36
N ILE A 215 -14.67 2.04 -6.30
CA ILE A 215 -15.31 1.91 -4.98
C ILE A 215 -16.80 2.23 -5.07
N ALA A 216 -17.19 3.27 -5.83
CA ALA A 216 -18.60 3.63 -6.03
C ALA A 216 -19.35 2.51 -6.76
N VAL A 217 -18.78 1.92 -7.82
CA VAL A 217 -19.37 0.79 -8.56
C VAL A 217 -19.54 -0.44 -7.66
N PHE A 218 -18.51 -0.81 -6.90
CA PHE A 218 -18.61 -1.92 -5.95
C PHE A 218 -19.62 -1.62 -4.83
N SER A 219 -19.68 -0.39 -4.33
CA SER A 219 -20.65 0.04 -3.33
C SER A 219 -22.07 -0.06 -3.86
N TRP A 220 -22.31 0.40 -5.09
CA TRP A 220 -23.60 0.27 -5.77
C TRP A 220 -24.04 -1.19 -5.91
N SER A 221 -23.11 -2.08 -6.28
CA SER A 221 -23.40 -3.51 -6.44
C SER A 221 -23.90 -4.20 -5.16
N LEU A 222 -23.60 -3.64 -3.97
CA LEU A 222 -24.12 -4.15 -2.70
C LEU A 222 -25.64 -3.95 -2.57
N TYR A 223 -26.17 -2.87 -3.14
CA TYR A 223 -27.59 -2.53 -3.10
C TYR A 223 -28.40 -3.17 -4.22
N TRP A 224 -27.72 -3.60 -5.30
CA TRP A 224 -28.38 -4.19 -6.47
C TRP A 224 -28.74 -5.68 -6.31
N LYS A 225 -28.27 -6.37 -5.25
CA LYS A 225 -28.67 -7.77 -5.03
C LYS A 225 -30.20 -7.84 -4.84
N PRO A 226 -30.95 -8.54 -5.72
CA PRO A 226 -32.39 -8.72 -5.54
C PRO A 226 -32.66 -9.40 -4.20
N LYS A 227 -33.78 -9.08 -3.57
CA LYS A 227 -34.37 -9.75 -2.39
C LYS A 227 -34.72 -11.23 -2.68
N GLU A 228 -33.78 -12.06 -3.09
CA GLU A 228 -34.03 -13.49 -3.34
C GLU A 228 -33.81 -14.36 -2.09
N GLN A 229 -33.19 -13.82 -1.04
CA GLN A 229 -32.97 -14.57 0.22
C GLN A 229 -34.08 -14.40 1.27
N GLU A 230 -35.08 -13.55 1.03
CA GLU A 230 -36.21 -13.37 1.95
C GLU A 230 -37.34 -14.42 1.72
N LYS A 231 -37.20 -15.31 0.72
CA LYS A 231 -38.16 -16.38 0.41
C LYS A 231 -37.70 -17.81 0.80
N ARG A 232 -36.60 -17.96 1.53
CA ARG A 232 -36.08 -19.28 1.98
C ARG A 232 -35.79 -19.35 3.50
N LYS A 233 -36.61 -18.70 4.31
CA LYS A 233 -36.72 -19.01 5.74
C LYS A 233 -38.15 -19.39 6.07
#